data_AF-A0AAE6XTN9-F1
#
_entry.id   AF-A0AAE6XTN9-F1
#
_cell.length_a   1.000
_cell.length_b   1.000
_cell.length_c   1.000
_cell.angle_alpha   90.00
_cell.angle_beta   90.00
_cell.angle_gamma   90.00
#
_symmetry.space_group_name_H-M   'P 1'
#
loop_
_entity.id
_entity.type
_entity.pdbx_description
1 polymer ?
#
loop_
_entity_poly.entity_id
_entity_poly.type
_entity_poly.pdbx_seq_one_letter_code
_entity_poly.pdbx_strand_id
1 'polypeptide(L)'
;MHDTGADDVGDLVQSSASESLPARRQGPGRSATEQARFVAGYFGWSITGDAIQGSDDAVALYIEDLAEALAELGWISADGIHWDRLPFGEHEAAEALRVVQRAHGWDV
;
A
#
# COMPACT_ATOMS: atom_id res chain seq x y z
N MET A 1 6.61 -19.59 72.37
CA MET A 1 7.99 -19.93 71.96
C MET A 1 8.05 -19.70 70.45
N HIS A 2 9.04 -18.92 70.03
CA HIS A 2 9.19 -18.28 68.72
C HIS A 2 9.73 -19.22 67.63
N ASP A 3 9.80 -18.65 66.42
CA ASP A 3 10.65 -18.95 65.25
C ASP A 3 9.90 -19.58 64.05
N THR A 4 9.98 -19.11 62.79
CA THR A 4 10.49 -17.90 62.08
C THR A 4 10.20 -18.10 60.58
N GLY A 5 10.14 -17.02 59.79
CA GLY A 5 10.33 -17.04 58.32
C GLY A 5 9.23 -16.26 57.58
N ALA A 6 9.38 -14.95 57.36
CA ALA A 6 10.18 -14.29 56.31
C ALA A 6 9.61 -14.49 54.89
N ASP A 7 9.26 -13.34 54.30
CA ASP A 7 9.14 -13.03 52.88
C ASP A 7 8.28 -13.92 51.98
N ASP A 8 7.13 -13.37 51.54
CA ASP A 8 6.82 -13.44 50.12
C ASP A 8 6.15 -12.13 49.69
N VAL A 9 6.98 -11.30 49.06
CA VAL A 9 6.62 -10.06 48.39
C VAL A 9 5.97 -10.48 47.07
N GLY A 10 4.69 -10.86 47.15
CA GLY A 10 3.87 -11.21 45.98
C GLY A 10 3.46 -9.97 45.20
N ASP A 11 4.43 -9.43 44.46
CA ASP A 11 4.31 -8.49 43.35
C ASP A 11 2.99 -8.69 42.60
N LEU A 12 1.99 -7.84 42.88
CA LEU A 12 0.78 -7.79 42.08
C LEU A 12 1.13 -7.01 40.81
N VAL A 13 1.79 -7.74 39.89
CA VAL A 13 2.16 -7.33 38.54
C VAL A 13 1.03 -6.47 37.99
N GLN A 14 1.32 -5.18 37.86
CA GLN A 14 0.46 -4.24 37.17
C GLN A 14 0.19 -4.82 35.78
N SER A 15 -1.05 -5.29 35.58
CA SER A 15 -1.48 -5.83 34.31
C SER A 15 -1.35 -4.75 33.25
N SER A 16 -0.37 -4.94 32.38
CA SER A 16 -0.12 -4.31 31.08
C SER A 16 -1.05 -3.12 30.80
N ALA A 17 -0.58 -1.92 31.16
CA ALA A 17 -0.96 -0.75 30.38
C ALA A 17 -0.60 -1.10 28.93
N SER A 18 -1.61 -1.18 28.06
CA SER A 18 -1.36 -1.28 26.62
C SER A 18 -0.46 -0.11 26.27
N GLU A 19 0.83 -0.37 26.05
CA GLU A 19 1.77 0.62 25.56
C GLU A 19 1.16 1.16 24.28
N SER A 20 0.62 2.37 24.37
CA SER A 20 0.11 3.08 23.21
C SER A 20 1.32 3.33 22.36
N LEU A 21 1.49 2.50 21.32
CA LEU A 21 2.54 2.69 20.34
C LEU A 21 2.48 4.15 19.90
N PRO A 22 3.61 4.88 19.92
CA PRO A 22 3.61 6.25 19.48
C PRO A 22 3.03 6.29 18.08
N ALA A 23 2.06 7.18 17.86
CA ALA A 23 1.47 7.37 16.54
C ALA A 23 2.62 7.51 15.54
N ARG A 24 2.69 6.57 14.59
CA ARG A 24 3.74 6.57 13.56
C ARG A 24 3.71 7.96 12.94
N ARG A 25 4.79 8.73 13.09
CA ARG A 25 4.91 10.02 12.40
C ARG A 25 4.66 9.71 10.93
N GLN A 26 3.59 10.27 10.36
CA GLN A 26 3.42 10.28 8.92
C GLN A 26 4.63 11.04 8.38
N GLY A 27 5.58 10.31 7.80
CA GLY A 27 6.62 10.92 7.00
C GLY A 27 5.97 11.69 5.84
N PRO A 28 6.74 12.47 5.07
CA PRO A 28 6.20 13.06 3.85
C PRO A 28 5.56 11.94 3.01
N GLY A 29 4.25 12.05 2.80
CA GLY A 29 3.50 11.06 2.01
C GLY A 29 4.06 10.99 0.59
N ARG A 30 4.07 9.80 0.01
CA ARG A 30 4.49 9.62 -1.39
C ARG A 30 3.47 10.29 -2.30
N SER A 31 3.93 10.97 -3.35
CA SER A 31 3.03 11.47 -4.40
C SER A 31 2.29 10.32 -5.07
N ALA A 32 1.13 10.59 -5.67
CA ALA A 32 0.37 9.57 -6.39
C ALA A 32 1.20 8.91 -7.51
N THR A 33 2.01 9.69 -8.24
CA THR A 33 2.89 9.17 -9.30
C THR A 33 4.04 8.34 -8.74
N GLU A 34 4.52 8.60 -7.52
CA GLU A 34 5.51 7.74 -6.87
C GLU A 34 4.88 6.43 -6.41
N GLN A 35 3.67 6.49 -5.84
CA GLN A 35 2.90 5.29 -5.50
C GLN A 35 2.59 4.43 -6.74
N ALA A 36 2.23 5.05 -7.86
CA ALA A 36 2.02 4.37 -9.14
C ALA A 36 3.27 3.64 -9.63
N ARG A 37 4.46 4.23 -9.48
CA ARG A 37 5.74 3.56 -9.80
C ARG A 37 5.96 2.31 -8.93
N PHE A 38 5.60 2.35 -7.65
CA PHE A 38 5.67 1.16 -6.79
C PHE A 38 4.69 0.07 -7.23
N VAL A 39 3.47 0.43 -7.59
CA VAL A 39 2.47 -0.53 -8.10
C VAL A 39 2.93 -1.14 -9.43
N ALA A 40 3.47 -0.33 -10.35
CA ALA A 40 4.06 -0.82 -11.59
C ALA A 40 5.20 -1.82 -11.32
N GLY A 41 6.11 -1.49 -10.39
CA GLY A 41 7.17 -2.40 -9.97
C GLY A 41 6.66 -3.69 -9.32
N TYR A 42 5.56 -3.63 -8.56
CA TYR A 42 4.92 -4.80 -7.97
C TYR A 42 4.41 -5.78 -9.03
N PHE A 43 3.78 -5.28 -10.10
CA PHE A 43 3.31 -6.10 -11.21
C PHE A 43 4.39 -6.42 -12.26
N GLY A 44 5.60 -5.90 -12.09
CA GLY A 44 6.70 -6.09 -13.05
C GLY A 44 6.55 -5.28 -14.34
N TRP A 45 5.69 -4.26 -14.36
CA TRP A 45 5.53 -3.37 -15.50
C TRP A 45 6.76 -2.49 -15.68
N SER A 46 7.26 -2.45 -16.90
CA SER A 46 8.42 -1.62 -17.24
C SER A 46 7.98 -0.20 -17.60
N ILE A 47 8.73 0.79 -17.14
CA ILE A 47 8.51 2.20 -17.48
C ILE A 47 9.56 2.57 -18.51
N THR A 48 9.13 2.76 -19.76
CA THR A 48 10.01 3.07 -20.89
C THR A 48 9.60 4.40 -21.50
N GLY A 49 10.34 5.46 -21.15
CA GLY A 49 9.93 6.83 -21.49
C GLY A 49 8.65 7.18 -20.74
N ASP A 50 7.63 7.60 -21.48
CA ASP A 50 6.32 7.94 -20.92
C ASP A 50 5.43 6.68 -20.73
N ALA A 51 5.61 5.66 -21.57
CA ALA A 51 4.75 4.49 -21.58
C ALA A 51 5.12 3.46 -20.49
N ILE A 52 4.09 2.79 -19.99
CA ILE A 52 4.16 1.71 -19.00
C ILE A 52 3.75 0.43 -19.70
N GLN A 53 4.64 -0.55 -19.75
CA GLN A 53 4.49 -1.78 -20.53
C GLN A 53 4.35 -2.98 -19.61
N GLY A 54 3.29 -3.75 -19.80
CA GLY A 54 3.08 -5.06 -19.20
C GLY A 54 3.77 -6.17 -19.99
N SER A 55 3.45 -7.41 -19.66
CA SER A 55 4.05 -8.58 -20.32
C SER A 55 3.65 -8.71 -21.79
N ASP A 56 2.37 -8.43 -22.09
CA ASP A 56 1.78 -8.63 -23.43
C ASP A 56 1.49 -7.32 -24.17
N ASP A 57 1.20 -6.24 -23.43
CA ASP A 57 0.74 -4.98 -24.01
C ASP A 57 1.06 -3.79 -23.10
N ALA A 58 0.89 -2.60 -23.64
CA ALA A 58 1.01 -1.36 -22.91
C ALA A 58 -0.14 -1.24 -21.89
N VAL A 59 0.21 -0.86 -20.67
CA VAL A 59 -0.70 -0.72 -19.53
C VAL A 59 -1.17 0.72 -19.37
N ALA A 60 -0.32 1.71 -19.67
CA ALA A 60 -0.67 3.13 -19.66
C ALA A 60 0.34 3.93 -20.51
N LEU A 61 -0.06 5.09 -21.03
CA LEU A 61 0.82 5.98 -21.82
C LEU A 61 1.61 6.98 -20.98
N TYR A 62 1.16 7.29 -19.76
CA TYR A 62 1.79 8.23 -18.83
C TYR A 62 1.66 7.75 -17.38
N ILE A 63 2.60 8.14 -16.52
CA ILE A 63 2.57 7.77 -15.09
C ILE A 63 1.50 8.53 -14.32
N GLU A 64 1.14 9.72 -14.78
CA GLU A 64 0.04 10.54 -14.27
C GLU A 64 -1.30 9.84 -14.49
N ASP A 65 -1.57 9.38 -15.71
CA ASP A 65 -2.80 8.65 -16.04
C ASP A 65 -2.90 7.33 -15.29
N LEU A 66 -1.76 6.62 -15.14
CA LEU A 66 -1.72 5.43 -14.29
C LEU A 66 -2.07 5.80 -12.84
N ALA A 67 -1.48 6.85 -12.28
CA ALA A 67 -1.76 7.27 -10.91
C ALA A 67 -3.24 7.65 -10.71
N GLU A 68 -3.84 8.33 -11.68
CA GLU A 68 -5.26 8.68 -11.65
C GLU A 68 -6.15 7.43 -11.70
N ALA A 69 -5.88 6.51 -12.62
CA ALA A 69 -6.62 5.26 -12.73
C ALA A 69 -6.50 4.39 -11.47
N LEU A 70 -5.30 4.31 -10.87
CA LEU A 70 -5.08 3.60 -9.60
C LEU A 70 -5.84 4.22 -8.43
N ALA A 71 -5.99 5.55 -8.42
CA ALA A 71 -6.76 6.25 -7.40
C ALA A 71 -8.27 5.99 -7.58
N GLU A 72 -8.78 5.99 -8.81
CA GLU A 72 -10.18 5.66 -9.10
C GLU A 72 -10.55 4.23 -8.74
N LEU A 73 -9.64 3.28 -8.98
CA LEU A 73 -9.78 1.89 -8.55
C LEU A 73 -9.63 1.74 -7.02
N GLY A 74 -9.24 2.80 -6.32
CA GLY A 74 -9.06 2.81 -4.87
C GLY A 74 -7.86 1.98 -4.38
N TRP A 75 -6.89 1.73 -5.27
CA TRP A 75 -5.65 1.01 -4.95
C TRP A 75 -4.60 1.92 -4.32
N ILE A 76 -4.66 3.23 -4.60
CA ILE A 76 -3.83 4.24 -3.95
C ILE A 76 -4.68 5.37 -3.38
N SER A 77 -4.16 6.05 -2.36
CA SER A 77 -4.77 7.22 -1.76
C SER A 77 -3.71 8.16 -1.18
N ALA A 78 -4.14 9.25 -0.55
CA ALA A 78 -3.26 10.15 0.18
C ALA A 78 -2.54 9.46 1.36
N ASP A 79 -3.13 8.40 1.91
CA ASP A 79 -2.55 7.63 3.02
C ASP A 79 -1.58 6.53 2.55
N GLY A 80 -1.63 6.16 1.26
CA GLY A 80 -0.71 5.21 0.64
C GLY A 80 -1.40 4.17 -0.25
N ILE A 81 -0.66 3.09 -0.52
CA ILE A 81 -1.12 1.96 -1.35
C ILE A 81 -1.95 0.99 -0.50
N HIS A 82 -3.14 0.66 -0.96
CA HIS A 82 -4.06 -0.32 -0.38
C HIS A 82 -3.78 -1.71 -0.93
N TRP A 83 -2.76 -2.37 -0.38
CA TRP A 83 -2.31 -3.70 -0.85
C TRP A 83 -3.38 -4.79 -0.77
N ASP A 84 -4.37 -4.64 0.11
CA ASP A 84 -5.51 -5.54 0.27
C ASP A 84 -6.52 -5.48 -0.89
N ARG A 85 -6.46 -4.42 -1.71
CA ARG A 85 -7.38 -4.17 -2.83
C ARG A 85 -6.77 -4.45 -4.19
N LEU A 86 -5.46 -4.66 -4.24
CA LEU A 86 -4.77 -4.95 -5.48
C LEU A 86 -5.13 -6.36 -5.98
N PRO A 87 -5.36 -6.53 -7.29
CA PRO A 87 -5.46 -7.85 -7.90
C PRO A 87 -4.19 -8.65 -7.66
N PHE A 88 -4.32 -9.97 -7.57
CA PHE A 88 -3.17 -10.86 -7.42
C PHE A 88 -2.39 -11.02 -8.73
N GLY A 89 -3.08 -10.93 -9.87
CA GLY A 89 -2.52 -11.15 -11.20
C GLY A 89 -2.33 -9.87 -11.98
N GLU A 90 -1.21 -9.80 -12.71
CA GLU A 90 -0.91 -8.70 -13.65
C GLU A 90 -2.03 -8.49 -14.67
N HIS A 91 -2.55 -9.58 -15.25
CA HIS A 91 -3.58 -9.51 -16.28
C HIS A 91 -4.89 -8.89 -15.77
N GLU A 92 -5.35 -9.32 -14.60
CA GLU A 92 -6.56 -8.78 -13.95
C GLU A 92 -6.38 -7.29 -13.62
N ALA A 93 -5.18 -6.91 -13.17
CA ALA A 93 -4.86 -5.51 -12.91
C ALA A 93 -4.89 -4.66 -14.19
N ALA A 94 -4.29 -5.15 -15.27
CA ALA A 94 -4.31 -4.48 -16.57
C ALA A 94 -5.74 -4.37 -17.13
N GLU A 95 -6.57 -5.41 -16.99
CA GLU A 95 -7.98 -5.36 -17.42
C GLU A 95 -8.79 -4.30 -16.66
N ALA A 96 -8.63 -4.22 -15.33
CA ALA A 96 -9.29 -3.19 -14.52
C ALA A 96 -8.87 -1.77 -14.94
N LEU A 97 -7.58 -1.57 -15.20
CA LEU A 97 -7.05 -0.29 -15.69
C LEU A 97 -7.60 0.08 -17.08
N ARG A 98 -7.71 -0.89 -18.00
CA ARG A 98 -8.31 -0.66 -19.34
C ARG A 98 -9.78 -0.26 -19.29
N VAL A 99 -10.52 -0.67 -18.26
CA VAL A 99 -11.91 -0.20 -18.07
C VAL A 99 -11.92 1.29 -17.73
N VAL A 100 -11.02 1.73 -16.84
CA VAL A 100 -10.89 3.14 -16.46
C VAL A 100 -10.39 3.98 -17.64
N GLN A 101 -9.33 3.55 -18.31
CA GLN A 101 -8.76 4.28 -19.45
C GLN A 101 -9.77 4.48 -20.58
N ARG A 102 -10.56 3.46 -20.92
CA ARG A 102 -11.64 3.61 -21.91
C ARG A 102 -12.72 4.61 -21.48
N ALA A 103 -13.00 4.73 -20.19
CA ALA A 103 -13.96 5.69 -19.68
C ALA A 103 -13.46 7.14 -19.83
N HIS A 104 -12.14 7.35 -19.78
CA HIS A 104 -11.49 8.65 -19.93
C HIS A 104 -10.97 8.95 -21.35
N GLY A 105 -10.98 7.96 -22.25
CA GLY A 105 -10.43 8.07 -23.60
C GLY A 105 -8.90 8.05 -23.65
N TRP A 106 -8.25 7.41 -22.66
CA TRP A 106 -6.81 7.21 -22.58
C TRP A 106 -6.38 5.87 -23.20
N ASP A 107 -7.04 5.47 -24.28
CA ASP A 107 -6.74 4.21 -24.95
C ASP A 107 -5.26 4.14 -25.34
N VAL A 108 -4.66 2.99 -25.03
CA VAL A 108 -3.23 2.68 -25.21
C VAL A 108 -3.00 2.01 -26.55
#